data_AF-A8UIG5-F1
#
_entry.id   AF-A8UIG5-F1
#
_cell.length_a   1.000
_cell.length_b   1.000
_cell.length_c   1.000
_cell.angle_alpha   90.00
_cell.angle_beta   90.00
_cell.angle_gamma   90.00
#
_symmetry.space_group_name_H-M   'P 1'
#
loop_
_entity.id
_entity.type
_entity.pdbx_description
1 polymer ?
#
loop_
_entity_poly.entity_id
_entity_poly.type
_entity_poly.pdbx_seq_one_letter_code
_entity_poly.pdbx_strand_id
1 'polypeptide(L)'
;MTVINSIALFVAINLLVVGLSHLLQPKMWLSFFQLLTKKGLAGNTINALIHFGFGSLILSFHFIWSWPRLLITIYALLITIKGIIYLLFPKIGLRNIALLTEKSISKFKWTGLIMTTLSVPVFYNLYRLSI
;
A
#
# COMPACT_ATOMS: atom_id res chain seq x y z
N MET A 1 24.40 -1.35 -4.75
CA MET A 1 22.98 -0.99 -4.96
C MET A 1 22.76 0.43 -4.45
N THR A 2 22.16 1.33 -5.25
CA THR A 2 21.90 2.72 -4.82
C THR A 2 20.71 2.78 -3.84
N VAL A 3 20.56 3.88 -3.10
CA VAL A 3 19.40 4.12 -2.21
C VAL A 3 18.08 4.02 -2.99
N ILE A 4 18.03 4.65 -4.17
CA ILE A 4 16.86 4.60 -5.08
C ILE A 4 16.49 3.16 -5.42
N ASN A 5 17.46 2.34 -5.84
CA ASN A 5 17.22 0.94 -6.19
C ASN A 5 16.81 0.11 -4.96
N SER A 6 17.33 0.44 -3.79
CA SER A 6 16.97 -0.22 -2.52
C SER A 6 15.51 0.05 -2.14
N ILE A 7 15.04 1.30 -2.33
CA ILE A 7 13.65 1.66 -2.08
C ILE A 7 12.71 1.06 -3.13
N ALA A 8 13.13 1.01 -4.39
CA ALA A 8 12.37 0.30 -5.42
C ALA A 8 12.23 -1.21 -5.09
N LEU A 9 13.30 -1.85 -4.62
CA LEU A 9 13.26 -3.24 -4.17
C LEU A 9 12.35 -3.42 -2.96
N PHE A 10 12.46 -2.54 -1.96
CA PHE A 10 11.58 -2.52 -0.79
C PHE A 10 10.10 -2.46 -1.20
N VAL A 11 9.75 -1.58 -2.14
CA VAL A 11 8.37 -1.46 -2.65
C VAL A 11 7.96 -2.71 -3.41
N ALA A 12 8.81 -3.26 -4.27
CA ALA A 12 8.49 -4.47 -5.03
C ALA A 12 8.20 -5.67 -4.11
N ILE A 13 9.03 -5.88 -3.07
CA ILE A 13 8.83 -6.93 -2.07
C ILE A 13 7.52 -6.73 -1.33
N ASN A 14 7.24 -5.51 -0.85
CA ASN A 14 5.99 -5.22 -0.13
C ASN A 14 4.76 -5.40 -1.02
N LEU A 15 4.79 -4.91 -2.27
CA LEU A 15 3.70 -5.11 -3.23
C LEU A 15 3.43 -6.59 -3.49
N LEU A 16 4.49 -7.39 -3.65
CA LEU A 16 4.37 -8.83 -3.84
C LEU A 16 3.80 -9.53 -2.61
N VAL A 17 4.44 -9.40 -1.45
CA VAL A 17 4.06 -10.15 -0.25
C VAL A 17 2.71 -9.70 0.30
N VAL A 18 2.49 -8.39 0.41
CA VAL A 18 1.20 -7.84 0.88
C VAL A 18 0.12 -8.12 -0.16
N GLY A 19 0.42 -8.03 -1.45
CA GLY A 19 -0.49 -8.37 -2.53
C GLY A 19 -0.95 -9.83 -2.48
N LEU A 20 0.00 -10.77 -2.36
CA LEU A 20 -0.30 -12.19 -2.20
C LEU A 20 -1.13 -12.44 -0.93
N SER A 21 -0.83 -11.76 0.18
CA SER A 21 -1.62 -11.91 1.41
C SER A 21 -3.07 -11.42 1.25
N HIS A 22 -3.30 -10.35 0.47
CA HIS A 22 -4.64 -9.86 0.14
C HIS A 22 -5.41 -10.84 -0.75
N LEU A 23 -4.70 -11.47 -1.70
CA LEU A 23 -5.28 -12.42 -2.65
C LEU A 23 -5.62 -13.77 -1.99
N LEU A 24 -4.69 -14.31 -1.21
CA LEU A 24 -4.77 -15.64 -0.62
C LEU A 24 -5.50 -15.64 0.74
N GLN A 25 -5.39 -14.55 1.51
CA GLN A 25 -5.93 -14.43 2.86
C GLN A 25 -6.84 -13.19 3.02
N PRO A 26 -7.85 -12.94 2.16
CA PRO A 26 -8.66 -11.73 2.20
C PRO A 26 -9.49 -11.60 3.50
N LYS A 27 -9.85 -12.72 4.15
CA LYS A 27 -10.59 -12.71 5.42
C LYS A 27 -9.74 -12.15 6.55
N MET A 28 -8.43 -12.42 6.57
CA MET A 28 -7.51 -11.85 7.56
C MET A 28 -7.52 -10.32 7.50
N TRP A 29 -7.44 -9.75 6.29
CA TRP A 29 -7.49 -8.31 6.08
C TRP A 29 -8.84 -7.70 6.47
N LEU A 30 -9.95 -8.36 6.12
CA LEU A 30 -11.27 -7.94 6.59
C LEU A 30 -11.33 -7.89 8.13
N SER A 31 -10.86 -8.94 8.81
CA SER A 31 -10.81 -8.99 10.28
C SER A 31 -9.89 -7.92 10.87
N PHE A 32 -8.74 -7.65 10.26
CA PHE A 32 -7.85 -6.56 10.64
C PHE A 32 -8.54 -5.20 10.57
N PHE A 33 -9.20 -4.88 9.45
CA PHE A 33 -9.91 -3.60 9.34
C PHE A 33 -11.12 -3.51 10.26
N GLN A 34 -11.83 -4.61 10.50
CA GLN A 34 -12.91 -4.65 11.51
C GLN A 34 -12.38 -4.39 12.92
N LEU A 35 -11.20 -4.93 13.26
CA LEU A 35 -10.53 -4.62 14.52
C LEU A 35 -10.19 -3.12 14.61
N LEU A 36 -9.63 -2.53 13.56
CA LEU A 36 -9.35 -1.09 13.53
C LEU A 36 -10.61 -0.25 13.68
N THR A 37 -11.71 -0.62 13.00
CA THR A 37 -13.00 0.07 13.14
C THR A 37 -13.49 0.06 14.59
N LYS A 38 -13.38 -1.08 15.29
CA LYS A 38 -13.75 -1.20 16.71
C LYS A 38 -12.91 -0.31 17.65
N LYS A 39 -11.70 0.07 17.24
CA LYS A 39 -10.81 0.96 18.01
C LYS A 39 -11.08 2.45 17.75
N GLY A 40 -12.05 2.79 16.91
CA GLY A 40 -12.44 4.18 16.65
C GLY A 40 -11.28 5.04 16.15
N LEU A 41 -11.07 6.20 16.77
CA LEU A 41 -10.04 7.16 16.35
C LEU A 41 -8.63 6.55 16.43
N ALA A 42 -8.32 5.74 17.44
CA ALA A 42 -7.02 5.08 17.55
C ALA A 42 -6.77 4.10 16.39
N GLY A 43 -7.80 3.35 15.99
CA GLY A 43 -7.72 2.47 14.83
C GLY A 43 -7.51 3.22 13.52
N ASN A 44 -8.17 4.37 13.35
CA ASN A 44 -7.91 5.25 12.22
C ASN A 44 -6.48 5.82 12.24
N THR A 45 -5.98 6.26 13.40
CA THR A 45 -4.61 6.78 13.52
C THR A 45 -3.58 5.74 13.09
N ILE A 46 -3.73 4.47 13.53
CA ILE A 46 -2.87 3.37 13.08
C ILE A 46 -2.94 3.21 11.56
N ASN A 47 -4.15 3.13 11.00
CA ASN A 47 -4.35 3.00 9.56
C ASN A 47 -3.68 4.16 8.78
N ALA A 48 -3.86 5.38 9.26
CA ALA A 48 -3.36 6.59 8.61
C ALA A 48 -1.83 6.69 8.69
N LEU A 49 -1.23 6.36 9.84
CA LEU A 49 0.22 6.33 10.02
C LEU A 49 0.90 5.25 9.17
N ILE A 50 0.28 4.09 8.99
CA ILE A 50 0.79 3.07 8.06
C ILE A 50 0.83 3.64 6.63
N HIS A 51 -0.26 4.24 6.16
CA HIS A 51 -0.32 4.80 4.81
C HIS A 51 0.65 5.98 4.61
N PHE A 52 0.64 6.94 5.55
CA PHE A 52 1.50 8.13 5.49
C PHE A 52 2.97 7.78 5.67
N GLY A 53 3.30 6.93 6.65
CA GLY A 53 4.68 6.53 6.93
C GLY A 53 5.31 5.79 5.77
N PHE A 54 4.62 4.79 5.20
CA PHE A 54 5.12 4.08 4.02
C PHE A 54 5.24 5.00 2.80
N GLY A 55 4.21 5.80 2.53
CA GLY A 55 4.20 6.70 1.37
C GLY A 55 5.29 7.76 1.42
N SER A 56 5.41 8.47 2.55
CA SER A 56 6.43 9.51 2.73
C SER A 56 7.84 8.93 2.66
N LEU A 57 8.09 7.77 3.29
CA LEU A 57 9.37 7.07 3.19
C LEU A 57 9.76 6.81 1.74
N ILE A 58 8.83 6.31 0.91
CA ILE A 58 9.12 6.03 -0.50
C ILE A 58 9.38 7.34 -1.26
N LEU A 59 8.54 8.37 -1.09
CA LEU A 59 8.69 9.65 -1.80
C LEU A 59 10.00 10.37 -1.46
N SER A 60 10.49 10.26 -0.22
CA SER A 60 11.77 10.86 0.21
C SER A 60 12.98 10.33 -0.57
N PHE A 61 12.89 9.12 -1.11
CA PHE A 61 14.02 8.45 -1.78
C PHE A 61 13.71 8.02 -3.21
N HIS A 62 12.47 8.13 -3.67
CA HIS A 62 12.02 7.63 -4.96
C HIS A 62 10.92 8.52 -5.56
N PHE A 63 11.33 9.51 -6.36
CA PHE A 63 10.44 10.39 -7.12
C PHE A 63 10.80 10.37 -8.61
N ILE A 64 10.48 9.25 -9.27
CA ILE A 64 10.89 8.96 -10.65
C ILE A 64 9.64 8.77 -11.53
N TRP A 65 9.61 9.42 -12.69
CA TRP A 65 8.48 9.39 -13.63
C TRP A 65 8.72 8.56 -14.90
N SER A 66 9.86 7.88 -15.00
CA SER A 66 10.13 6.95 -16.10
C SER A 66 9.56 5.55 -15.84
N TRP A 67 9.08 4.89 -16.90
CA TRP A 67 8.56 3.53 -16.83
C TRP A 67 9.69 2.51 -16.54
N PRO A 68 9.46 1.47 -15.72
CA PRO A 68 8.27 1.18 -14.92
C PRO A 68 8.28 1.83 -13.52
N ARG A 69 9.35 2.55 -13.16
CA ARG A 69 9.55 3.14 -11.84
C ARG A 69 8.48 4.17 -11.45
N LEU A 70 7.81 4.80 -12.42
CA LEU A 70 6.67 5.67 -12.18
C LEU A 70 5.55 4.99 -11.38
N LEU A 71 5.40 3.67 -11.48
CA LEU A 71 4.41 2.91 -10.71
C LEU A 71 4.64 3.05 -9.20
N ILE A 72 5.91 3.06 -8.77
CA ILE A 72 6.31 3.25 -7.37
C ILE A 72 5.93 4.66 -6.93
N THR A 73 6.23 5.67 -7.75
CA THR A 73 5.93 7.08 -7.45
C THR A 73 4.42 7.31 -7.33
N ILE A 74 3.62 6.79 -8.26
CA ILE A 74 2.15 6.88 -8.21
C ILE A 74 1.61 6.18 -6.96
N TYR A 75 2.06 4.95 -6.68
CA TYR A 75 1.65 4.21 -5.49
C TYR A 75 1.95 5.00 -4.21
N ALA A 76 3.18 5.52 -4.09
CA ALA A 76 3.63 6.29 -2.94
C ALA A 76 2.83 7.59 -2.77
N LEU A 77 2.53 8.31 -3.85
CA LEU A 77 1.67 9.49 -3.83
C LEU A 77 0.26 9.15 -3.31
N LEU A 78 -0.37 8.10 -3.86
CA LEU A 78 -1.73 7.70 -3.48
C LEU A 78 -1.84 7.35 -2.00
N ILE A 79 -0.92 6.54 -1.48
CA ILE A 79 -0.96 6.15 -0.05
C ILE A 79 -0.56 7.32 0.86
N THR A 80 0.36 8.20 0.45
CA THR A 80 0.71 9.40 1.21
C THR A 80 -0.49 10.33 1.34
N ILE A 81 -1.14 10.66 0.21
CA ILE A 81 -2.33 11.52 0.18
C ILE A 81 -3.44 10.92 1.04
N LYS A 82 -3.68 9.61 0.92
CA LYS A 82 -4.69 8.92 1.75
C LYS A 82 -4.35 8.99 3.24
N GLY A 83 -3.09 8.80 3.62
CA GLY A 83 -2.61 8.94 4.98
C GLY A 83 -2.80 10.36 5.53
N ILE A 84 -2.46 11.38 4.74
CA ILE A 84 -2.69 12.79 5.08
C ILE A 84 -4.17 13.05 5.32
N ILE A 85 -5.05 12.64 4.39
CA ILE A 85 -6.50 12.81 4.52
C ILE A 85 -7.00 12.14 5.80
N TYR A 86 -6.54 10.94 6.12
CA TYR A 86 -7.02 10.20 7.29
C TYR A 86 -6.46 10.75 8.61
N LEU A 87 -5.30 11.41 8.61
CA LEU A 87 -4.76 12.11 9.78
C LEU A 87 -5.47 13.46 10.01
N LEU A 88 -5.65 14.26 8.96
CA LEU A 88 -6.24 15.59 9.05
C LEU A 88 -7.78 15.55 9.18
N PHE A 89 -8.41 14.54 8.58
CA PHE A 89 -9.86 14.36 8.55
C PHE A 89 -10.25 12.93 8.98
N PRO A 90 -10.04 12.55 10.26
CA PRO A 90 -10.15 11.18 10.73
C PRO A 90 -11.53 10.55 10.55
N LYS A 91 -12.60 11.36 10.50
CA LYS A 91 -13.96 10.91 10.20
C LYS A 91 -14.05 10.24 8.81
N ILE A 92 -13.29 10.72 7.83
CA ILE A 92 -13.24 10.14 6.47
C ILE A 92 -12.61 8.75 6.52
N GLY A 93 -11.50 8.59 7.23
CA GLY A 93 -10.82 7.30 7.36
C GLY A 93 -11.64 6.28 8.12
N LEU A 94 -12.25 6.69 9.25
CA LEU A 94 -13.17 5.86 10.04
C LEU A 94 -14.35 5.36 9.21
N ARG A 95 -15.00 6.27 8.48
CA ARG A 95 -16.14 5.92 7.62
C ARG A 95 -15.74 4.88 6.57
N ASN A 96 -14.58 5.04 5.94
CA ASN A 96 -14.12 4.11 4.90
C ASN A 96 -13.86 2.70 5.45
N ILE A 97 -13.19 2.57 6.59
CA ILE A 97 -12.92 1.25 7.18
C ILE A 97 -14.18 0.61 7.79
N ALA A 98 -15.16 1.41 8.22
CA ALA A 98 -16.45 0.93 8.74
C ALA A 98 -17.36 0.33 7.66
N LEU A 99 -17.18 0.69 6.38
CA LEU A 99 -17.95 0.12 5.26
C LEU A 99 -17.52 -1.30 4.87
N LEU A 100 -16.42 -1.80 5.44
CA LEU A 100 -15.85 -3.10 5.10
C LEU A 100 -16.66 -4.23 5.74
N THR A 101 -17.31 -5.01 4.87
CA THR A 101 -18.12 -6.18 5.20
C THR A 101 -17.65 -7.40 4.41
N GLU A 102 -18.28 -8.56 4.58
CA GLU A 102 -17.93 -9.75 3.79
C GLU A 102 -18.05 -9.54 2.27
N LYS A 103 -18.95 -8.65 1.82
CA LYS A 103 -19.06 -8.26 0.40
C LYS A 103 -17.77 -7.59 -0.13
N SER A 104 -16.91 -7.09 0.77
CA SER A 104 -15.62 -6.49 0.42
C SER A 104 -14.50 -7.52 0.23
N ILE A 105 -14.73 -8.81 0.50
CA ILE A 105 -13.73 -9.87 0.29
C ILE A 105 -13.20 -9.87 -1.16
N SER A 106 -14.10 -9.70 -2.13
CA SER A 106 -13.71 -9.61 -3.55
C SER A 106 -12.80 -8.41 -3.81
N LYS A 107 -13.04 -7.27 -3.15
CA LYS A 107 -12.19 -6.07 -3.28
C LYS A 107 -10.78 -6.35 -2.79
N PHE A 108 -10.61 -7.05 -1.66
CA PHE A 108 -9.28 -7.43 -1.18
C PHE A 108 -8.56 -8.35 -2.17
N LYS A 109 -9.24 -9.33 -2.77
CA LYS A 109 -8.65 -10.19 -3.80
C LYS A 109 -8.18 -9.39 -5.01
N TRP A 110 -9.00 -8.47 -5.50
CA TRP A 110 -8.62 -7.58 -6.61
C TRP A 110 -7.44 -6.68 -6.25
N THR A 111 -7.44 -6.07 -5.06
CA THR A 111 -6.29 -5.31 -4.57
C THR A 111 -5.04 -6.18 -4.54
N GLY A 112 -5.14 -7.42 -4.05
CA GLY A 112 -4.03 -8.36 -3.99
C GLY A 112 -3.47 -8.72 -5.35
N LEU A 113 -4.35 -8.99 -6.33
CA LEU A 113 -3.95 -9.26 -7.71
C LEU A 113 -3.23 -8.05 -8.32
N ILE A 114 -3.79 -6.85 -8.19
CA ILE A 114 -3.20 -5.62 -8.74
C ILE A 114 -1.82 -5.38 -8.12
N MET A 115 -1.69 -5.44 -6.79
CA MET A 115 -0.41 -5.23 -6.10
C MET A 115 0.65 -6.26 -6.54
N THR A 116 0.26 -7.54 -6.62
CA THR A 116 1.15 -8.61 -7.07
C THR A 116 1.63 -8.37 -8.50
N THR A 117 0.73 -8.04 -9.43
CA THR A 117 1.07 -7.77 -10.83
C THR A 117 1.96 -6.54 -10.97
N LEU A 118 1.72 -5.46 -10.21
CA LEU A 118 2.54 -4.25 -10.23
C LEU A 118 3.98 -4.48 -9.74
N SER A 119 4.22 -5.51 -8.92
CA SER A 119 5.58 -5.84 -8.46
C SER A 119 6.47 -6.38 -9.58
N VAL A 120 5.90 -7.11 -10.55
CA VAL A 120 6.63 -7.81 -11.62
C VAL A 120 7.49 -6.87 -12.48
N PRO A 121 6.96 -5.78 -13.08
CA PRO A 121 7.78 -4.90 -13.91
C PRO A 121 8.87 -4.17 -13.10
N VAL A 122 8.65 -3.94 -11.81
CA VAL A 122 9.66 -3.35 -10.92
C VAL A 122 10.80 -4.34 -10.67
N PHE A 123 10.49 -5.59 -10.33
CA PHE A 123 11.51 -6.64 -10.18
C PHE A 123 12.31 -6.85 -11.48
N TYR A 124 11.62 -6.91 -12.61
CA TYR A 124 12.28 -7.06 -13.91
C TYR A 124 13.24 -5.88 -14.21
N ASN A 125 12.81 -4.65 -13.93
CA ASN A 125 13.67 -3.47 -14.10
C ASN A 125 14.91 -3.51 -13.20
N LEU A 126 14.77 -3.93 -11.94
CA LEU A 126 15.90 -4.03 -11.00
C LEU A 126 16.88 -5.12 -11.40
N TYR A 127 16.39 -6.27 -11.85
CA TYR A 127 17.21 -7.35 -12.38
C TYR A 127 18.02 -6.89 -13.59
N ARG A 128 17.37 -6.22 -14.55
CA ARG A 128 18.02 -5.67 -15.76
C ARG A 128 19.09 -4.62 -15.50
N LEU A 129 19.06 -3.94 -14.36
CA LEU A 129 20.05 -2.94 -13.97
C LEU A 129 21.17 -3.50 -13.10
N SER A 130 21.04 -4.77 -12.69
CA SER A 130 22.04 -5.48 -11.88
C SER A 130 22.97 -6.35 -12.74
N ILE A 131 22.64 -6.50 -14.03
CA ILE A 131 23.45 -7.11 -15.10
C ILE A 131 23.98 -5.95 -15.96
#